data_AF-A0AAD4MVD7-F1
#
_entry.id   AF-A0AAD4MVD7-F1
#
_cell.length_a   1.000
_cell.length_b   1.000
_cell.length_c   1.000
_cell.angle_alpha   90.00
_cell.angle_beta   90.00
_cell.angle_gamma   90.00
#
_symmetry.space_group_name_H-M   'P 1'
#
loop_
_entity.id
_entity.type
_entity.pdbx_description
1 polymer ?
#
loop_
_entity_poly.entity_id
_entity_poly.type
_entity_poly.pdbx_seq_one_letter_code
_entity_poly.pdbx_strand_id
1 'polypeptide(L)'
;MLSPVACLRLISTLSFVTAAIFFIIVMLEYAHFNFGHRRYTDLDSSYPTESSYYQLINLGGSMEPEMEESRREEYRQSIAQVVDRLPKFRETVTNCTALAKHSDFKLFHAAKLWKFDSQLYKEKLFENATDRCQAIKERLAFFAEPLSEEEKDFPLAYGMLVYDNPLQIYFLLSAIYQPQNAYCIAIDEKSTEEFKQDMELLSDCFPNIFVMHVSKVEWYTYSVVRGVWSCVRYLAQLRHPWKYYQYLSGVDLPLKTNLEMVRIFKQLNGTPNMDIHPIPWDRIQRVRDQQHPIPMFKSSLSGLISRESVNGMIESELVRQYLIFAQQLDCPDEALWATMLGNPQILNIPGTFNGSAMHSMVKQQFGKLPKRCKMADKNSVMENLTAEEPFALHTYYISRYQIWVYTPNTRCHGKFTHWSCVYGILDMTNLLSRPELIGHKFYLNIEPAAYFCIYETVRQRALDMESQRRFRGEVYSQLPQVKMAQSAPEQDLKFFFTPCQMDDN
;
A
#
# COMPACT_ATOMS: atom_id res chain seq x y z
N MET A 1 42.66 49.75 46.79
CA MET A 1 41.87 50.36 45.71
C MET A 1 42.58 50.08 44.39
N LEU A 2 42.07 49.12 43.61
CA LEU A 2 42.59 48.78 42.28
C LEU A 2 41.91 49.65 41.22
N SER A 3 42.68 50.13 40.26
CA SER A 3 42.27 51.09 39.24
C SER A 3 41.20 50.51 38.27
N PRO A 4 40.29 51.34 37.71
CA PRO A 4 39.26 50.93 36.74
C PRO A 4 39.82 50.20 35.50
N VAL A 5 41.10 50.40 35.18
CA VAL A 5 41.78 49.78 34.03
C VAL A 5 42.07 48.29 34.28
N ALA A 6 42.22 47.87 35.55
CA ALA A 6 42.44 46.47 35.89
C ALA A 6 41.13 45.63 35.79
N CYS A 7 39.98 46.25 36.03
CA CYS A 7 38.66 45.59 35.94
C CYS A 7 38.24 45.35 34.47
N LEU A 8 38.54 46.31 33.57
CA LEU A 8 38.30 46.17 32.13
C LEU A 8 39.17 45.10 31.46
N ARG A 9 40.41 44.90 31.92
CA ARG A 9 41.26 43.80 31.43
C ARG A 9 40.71 42.43 31.83
N LEU A 10 40.24 42.27 33.06
CA LEU A 10 39.63 41.02 33.56
C LEU A 10 38.32 40.65 32.84
N ILE A 11 37.46 41.62 32.50
CA ILE A 11 36.21 41.40 31.77
C ILE A 11 36.47 41.06 30.30
N SER A 12 37.50 41.66 29.68
CA SER A 12 37.91 41.32 28.32
C SER A 12 38.47 39.89 28.25
N THR A 13 39.31 39.49 29.22
CA THR A 13 39.87 38.13 29.25
C THR A 13 38.81 37.07 29.55
N LEU A 14 37.81 37.37 30.40
CA LEU A 14 36.69 36.43 30.63
C LEU A 14 35.81 36.25 29.38
N SER A 15 35.57 37.32 28.61
CA SER A 15 34.77 37.24 27.38
C SER A 15 35.47 36.50 26.23
N PHE A 16 36.81 36.59 26.15
CA PHE A 16 37.59 35.80 25.19
C PHE A 16 37.67 34.32 25.57
N VAL A 17 37.74 33.99 26.86
CA VAL A 17 37.76 32.59 27.33
C VAL A 17 36.39 31.94 27.15
N THR A 18 35.28 32.64 27.39
CA THR A 18 33.93 32.09 27.14
C THR A 18 33.64 31.93 25.64
N ALA A 19 34.08 32.87 24.80
CA ALA A 19 33.98 32.74 23.34
C ALA A 19 34.83 31.60 22.78
N ALA A 20 36.06 31.39 23.31
CA ALA A 20 36.93 30.28 22.91
C ALA A 20 36.39 28.92 23.33
N ILE A 21 35.80 28.81 24.54
CA ILE A 21 35.14 27.58 25.00
C ILE A 21 33.90 27.27 24.15
N PHE A 22 33.10 28.28 23.79
CA PHE A 22 31.95 28.10 22.92
C PHE A 22 32.38 27.66 21.50
N PHE A 23 33.46 28.23 20.96
CA PHE A 23 34.02 27.80 19.66
C PHE A 23 34.59 26.38 19.71
N ILE A 24 35.23 25.97 20.81
CA ILE A 24 35.75 24.61 21.00
C ILE A 24 34.60 23.60 21.15
N ILE A 25 33.52 23.95 21.86
CA ILE A 25 32.32 23.09 21.97
C ILE A 25 31.63 22.94 20.62
N VAL A 26 31.47 24.04 19.87
CA VAL A 26 30.89 23.99 18.51
C VAL A 26 31.78 23.20 17.55
N MET A 27 33.12 23.29 17.67
CA MET A 27 34.05 22.49 16.86
C MET A 27 34.10 21.02 17.28
N LEU A 28 33.89 20.70 18.57
CA LEU A 28 33.78 19.31 19.05
C LEU A 28 32.44 18.69 18.66
N GLU A 29 31.34 19.44 18.65
CA GLU A 29 30.05 18.99 18.10
C GLU A 29 30.12 18.84 16.57
N TYR A 30 30.81 19.74 15.86
CA TYR A 30 31.04 19.62 14.41
C TYR A 30 31.99 18.45 14.05
N ALA A 31 32.93 18.12 14.94
CA ALA A 31 33.82 16.95 14.80
C ALA A 31 33.13 15.63 15.17
N HIS A 32 32.18 15.63 16.12
CA HIS A 32 31.33 14.46 16.40
C HIS A 32 30.25 14.23 15.34
N PHE A 33 29.76 15.28 14.67
CA PHE A 33 28.81 15.15 13.57
C PHE A 33 29.45 14.70 12.24
N ASN A 34 30.78 14.78 12.10
CA ASN A 34 31.52 14.34 10.90
C ASN A 34 32.29 13.01 11.03
N PHE A 35 32.23 12.33 12.18
CA PHE A 35 32.77 10.98 12.36
C PHE A 35 31.66 9.92 12.34
N GLY A 36 30.95 9.85 11.22
CA GLY A 36 29.99 8.78 10.89
C GLY A 36 30.03 8.31 9.44
N HIS A 37 30.89 8.89 8.59
CA HIS A 37 31.15 8.41 7.24
C HIS A 37 32.20 7.30 7.25
N ARG A 38 31.78 6.07 7.56
CA ARG A 38 32.50 4.90 7.05
C ARG A 38 32.35 4.88 5.53
N ARG A 39 33.46 5.16 4.84
CA ARG A 39 33.69 4.71 3.46
C ARG A 39 33.49 3.20 3.44
N TYR A 40 32.40 2.75 2.84
CA TYR A 40 32.26 1.38 2.36
C TYR A 40 32.93 1.33 0.98
N THR A 41 34.24 1.18 0.98
CA THR A 41 35.01 0.64 -0.14
C THR A 41 35.56 -0.70 0.34
N ASP A 42 35.51 -1.69 -0.54
CA ASP A 42 35.87 -3.10 -0.36
C ASP A 42 34.78 -3.99 0.27
N LEU A 43 33.86 -4.42 -0.59
CA LEU A 43 33.34 -5.79 -0.54
C LEU A 43 33.75 -6.49 -1.84
N ASP A 44 34.47 -7.58 -1.60
CA ASP A 44 35.19 -8.42 -2.54
C ASP A 44 34.36 -8.93 -3.72
N SER A 45 35.06 -9.04 -4.85
CA SER A 45 34.64 -9.69 -6.07
C SER A 45 34.36 -11.19 -5.86
N SER A 46 33.15 -11.64 -6.15
CA SER A 46 32.91 -13.00 -6.71
C SER A 46 31.45 -13.19 -7.09
N TYR A 47 31.02 -12.57 -8.19
CA TYR A 47 29.92 -13.12 -9.01
C TYR A 47 30.29 -13.02 -10.50
N PRO A 48 29.95 -14.03 -11.31
CA PRO A 48 30.48 -14.17 -12.66
C PRO A 48 29.90 -13.11 -13.60
N THR A 49 30.77 -12.54 -14.44
CA THR A 49 30.39 -11.61 -15.51
C THR A 49 29.53 -12.29 -16.58
N GLU A 50 28.46 -11.61 -16.97
CA GLU A 50 27.66 -11.89 -18.18
C GLU A 50 28.53 -11.89 -19.44
N SER A 51 28.89 -13.07 -19.95
CA SER A 51 29.19 -13.24 -21.38
C SER A 51 29.25 -14.73 -21.70
N SER A 52 28.12 -15.29 -22.13
CA SER A 52 28.00 -16.39 -23.10
C SER A 52 26.69 -17.18 -22.91
N TYR A 53 25.53 -16.58 -23.15
CA TYR A 53 24.35 -17.39 -23.46
C TYR A 53 23.33 -16.62 -24.31
N TYR A 54 23.75 -16.24 -25.51
CA TYR A 54 22.80 -16.02 -26.60
C TYR A 54 23.43 -16.56 -27.88
N GLN A 55 23.05 -17.78 -28.26
CA GLN A 55 22.62 -18.11 -29.62
C GLN A 55 22.22 -19.60 -29.73
N LEU A 56 21.12 -19.82 -30.47
CA LEU A 56 20.51 -21.08 -30.94
C LEU A 56 19.43 -21.64 -29.98
N ILE A 57 18.16 -21.88 -30.31
CA ILE A 57 17.38 -22.00 -31.56
C ILE A 57 15.87 -21.89 -31.22
N ASN A 58 15.06 -21.47 -32.19
CA ASN A 58 13.58 -21.45 -32.21
C ASN A 58 12.92 -22.85 -32.11
N LEU A 59 11.63 -22.84 -31.73
CA LEU A 59 10.56 -23.86 -31.84
C LEU A 59 10.33 -24.77 -30.62
N GLY A 60 9.28 -24.44 -29.86
CA GLY A 60 8.69 -25.27 -28.81
C GLY A 60 8.60 -24.52 -27.49
N GLY A 61 7.38 -24.24 -27.01
CA GLY A 61 7.16 -23.54 -25.73
C GLY A 61 7.86 -24.27 -24.59
N SER A 62 8.94 -23.68 -24.08
CA SER A 62 9.57 -24.11 -22.85
C SER A 62 8.78 -23.51 -21.69
N MET A 63 8.03 -24.35 -21.00
CA MET A 63 7.44 -24.04 -19.69
C MET A 63 8.56 -23.54 -18.78
N GLU A 64 8.46 -22.27 -18.35
CA GLU A 64 9.32 -21.71 -17.31
C GLU A 64 9.22 -22.56 -16.04
N PRO A 65 10.30 -22.71 -15.25
CA PRO A 65 10.29 -23.55 -14.06
C PRO A 65 9.34 -22.96 -13.00
N GLU A 66 8.08 -23.42 -13.03
CA GLU A 66 7.08 -23.15 -12.00
C GLU A 66 7.43 -23.93 -10.71
N MET A 67 7.12 -23.35 -9.55
CA MET A 67 7.24 -24.05 -8.25
C MET A 67 6.56 -25.43 -8.32
N GLU A 68 7.26 -26.45 -7.83
CA GLU A 68 6.80 -27.84 -7.81
C GLU A 68 5.45 -27.99 -7.07
N GLU A 69 4.55 -28.80 -7.61
CA GLU A 69 3.20 -28.98 -7.04
C GLU A 69 3.23 -29.53 -5.60
N SER A 70 4.22 -30.39 -5.28
CA SER A 70 4.44 -30.89 -3.92
C SER A 70 4.67 -29.75 -2.93
N ARG A 71 5.52 -28.79 -3.30
CA ARG A 71 5.81 -27.60 -2.50
C ARG A 71 4.60 -26.66 -2.38
N ARG A 72 3.82 -26.50 -3.44
CA ARG A 72 2.55 -25.74 -3.39
C ARG A 72 1.59 -26.37 -2.40
N GLU A 73 1.47 -27.69 -2.41
CA GLU A 73 0.59 -28.42 -1.50
C GLU A 73 1.02 -28.28 -0.03
N GLU A 74 2.32 -28.28 0.27
CA GLU A 74 2.83 -27.95 1.61
C GLU A 74 2.39 -26.55 2.07
N TYR A 75 2.45 -25.55 1.19
CA TYR A 75 1.96 -24.21 1.51
C TYR A 75 0.44 -24.17 1.67
N ARG A 76 -0.34 -24.89 0.86
CA ARG A 76 -1.81 -24.98 1.01
C ARG A 76 -2.19 -25.51 2.39
N GLN A 77 -1.52 -26.58 2.82
CA GLN A 77 -1.71 -27.18 4.14
C GLN A 77 -1.29 -26.22 5.25
N SER A 78 -0.14 -25.55 5.11
CA SER A 78 0.34 -24.58 6.08
C SER A 78 -0.62 -23.40 6.25
N ILE A 79 -1.17 -22.87 5.16
CA ILE A 79 -2.19 -21.80 5.17
C ILE A 79 -3.47 -22.28 5.87
N ALA A 80 -3.96 -23.48 5.54
CA ALA A 80 -5.13 -24.06 6.21
C ALA A 80 -4.90 -24.17 7.71
N GLN A 81 -3.71 -24.61 8.13
CA GLN A 81 -3.33 -24.69 9.55
C GLN A 81 -3.29 -23.33 10.26
N VAL A 82 -2.93 -22.23 9.59
CA VAL A 82 -2.99 -20.88 10.19
C VAL A 82 -4.41 -20.59 10.69
N VAL A 83 -5.39 -20.91 9.85
CA VAL A 83 -6.81 -20.65 10.09
C VAL A 83 -7.39 -21.69 11.07
N ASP A 84 -6.94 -22.95 11.01
CA ASP A 84 -7.36 -24.01 11.94
C ASP A 84 -6.90 -23.75 13.38
N ARG A 85 -5.78 -23.05 13.57
CA ARG A 85 -5.28 -22.64 14.89
C ARG A 85 -6.09 -21.50 15.51
N LEU A 86 -6.95 -20.83 14.75
CA LEU A 86 -7.81 -19.76 15.28
C LEU A 86 -8.86 -20.37 16.23
N PRO A 87 -8.88 -19.99 17.53
CA PRO A 87 -9.78 -20.61 18.50
C PRO A 87 -11.26 -20.52 18.07
N LYS A 88 -11.94 -21.67 18.03
CA LYS A 88 -13.36 -21.82 17.66
C LYS A 88 -13.73 -21.35 16.25
N PHE A 89 -12.74 -21.03 15.41
CA PHE A 89 -13.02 -20.54 14.07
C PHE A 89 -13.68 -21.62 13.22
N ARG A 90 -13.10 -22.82 13.09
CA ARG A 90 -13.67 -23.91 12.28
C ARG A 90 -14.96 -24.51 12.83
N GLU A 91 -15.20 -24.39 14.13
CA GLU A 91 -16.51 -24.71 14.75
C GLU A 91 -17.63 -23.79 14.23
N THR A 92 -17.24 -22.59 13.83
CA THR A 92 -18.14 -21.50 13.46
C THR A 92 -18.18 -21.25 11.94
N VAL A 93 -17.06 -21.49 11.28
CA VAL A 93 -16.79 -21.22 9.87
C VAL A 93 -16.27 -22.50 9.24
N THR A 94 -17.19 -23.30 8.72
CA THR A 94 -16.87 -24.55 8.04
C THR A 94 -16.44 -24.32 6.59
N ASN A 95 -17.03 -23.31 5.93
CA ASN A 95 -16.74 -22.96 4.54
C ASN A 95 -17.01 -21.47 4.28
N CYS A 96 -15.96 -20.72 3.97
CA CYS A 96 -16.02 -19.28 3.68
C CYS A 96 -16.90 -18.94 2.46
N THR A 97 -16.96 -19.81 1.45
CA THR A 97 -17.79 -19.63 0.25
C THR A 97 -19.28 -19.84 0.56
N ALA A 98 -19.60 -20.82 1.42
CA ALA A 98 -20.98 -21.08 1.83
C ALA A 98 -21.52 -19.97 2.75
N LEU A 99 -20.68 -19.46 3.67
CA LEU A 99 -21.03 -18.35 4.55
C LEU A 99 -21.41 -17.09 3.78
N ALA A 100 -20.66 -16.77 2.73
CA ALA A 100 -20.91 -15.59 1.91
C ALA A 100 -22.23 -15.66 1.12
N LYS A 101 -22.78 -16.87 0.91
CA LYS A 101 -24.08 -17.11 0.27
C LYS A 101 -25.24 -17.18 1.25
N HIS A 102 -24.98 -17.09 2.56
CA HIS A 102 -25.99 -17.17 3.62
C HIS A 102 -26.88 -18.44 3.50
N SER A 103 -26.30 -19.55 3.05
CA SER A 103 -27.02 -20.80 2.83
C SER A 103 -27.32 -21.55 4.12
N ASP A 104 -26.53 -21.33 5.19
CA ASP A 104 -26.75 -21.87 6.53
C ASP A 104 -26.88 -20.71 7.53
N PHE A 105 -28.10 -20.46 8.00
CA PHE A 105 -28.41 -19.37 8.93
C PHE A 105 -27.71 -19.52 10.29
N LYS A 106 -27.56 -20.74 10.79
CA LYS A 106 -26.99 -21.00 12.11
C LYS A 106 -25.48 -20.73 12.09
N LEU A 107 -24.79 -21.26 11.08
CA LEU A 107 -23.37 -21.01 10.88
C LEU A 107 -23.10 -19.52 10.59
N PHE A 108 -23.94 -18.89 9.76
CA PHE A 108 -23.85 -17.46 9.50
C PHE A 108 -23.93 -16.63 10.79
N HIS A 109 -24.93 -16.90 11.64
CA HIS A 109 -25.10 -16.17 12.89
C HIS A 109 -23.93 -16.40 13.85
N ALA A 110 -23.46 -17.65 13.95
CA ALA A 110 -22.29 -17.98 14.76
C ALA A 110 -21.05 -17.22 14.26
N ALA A 111 -20.81 -17.17 12.95
CA ALA A 111 -19.66 -16.47 12.36
C ALA A 111 -19.73 -14.95 12.59
N LYS A 112 -20.93 -14.37 12.51
CA LYS A 112 -21.14 -12.95 12.79
C LYS A 112 -20.84 -12.59 14.25
N LEU A 113 -21.12 -13.50 15.18
CA LEU A 113 -20.90 -13.31 16.61
C LEU A 113 -19.50 -13.72 17.08
N TRP A 114 -18.76 -14.49 16.29
CA TRP A 114 -17.42 -14.95 16.64
C TRP A 114 -16.48 -13.77 16.88
N LYS A 115 -15.71 -13.87 17.96
CA LYS A 115 -14.74 -12.87 18.39
C LYS A 115 -13.35 -13.45 18.31
N PHE A 116 -12.44 -12.68 17.75
CA PHE A 116 -11.02 -13.01 17.74
C PHE A 116 -10.36 -12.39 18.97
N ASP A 117 -9.73 -13.24 19.78
CA ASP A 117 -8.93 -12.82 20.92
C ASP A 117 -7.47 -12.66 20.48
N SER A 118 -7.10 -11.42 20.13
CA SER A 118 -5.75 -11.09 19.69
C SER A 118 -4.69 -11.39 20.75
N GLN A 119 -4.99 -11.18 22.03
CA GLN A 119 -4.00 -11.39 23.08
C GLN A 119 -3.70 -12.88 23.25
N LEU A 120 -4.76 -13.70 23.36
CA LEU A 120 -4.63 -15.15 23.47
C LEU A 120 -3.93 -15.75 22.24
N TYR A 121 -4.22 -15.25 21.04
CA TYR A 121 -3.56 -15.74 19.83
C TYR A 121 -2.07 -15.34 19.81
N LYS A 122 -1.71 -14.14 20.27
CA LYS A 122 -0.31 -13.69 20.33
C LYS A 122 0.50 -14.56 21.29
N GLU A 123 -0.07 -14.90 22.45
CA GLU A 123 0.55 -15.83 23.40
C GLU A 123 0.78 -17.21 22.76
N LYS A 124 -0.24 -17.77 22.11
CA LYS A 124 -0.13 -19.04 21.38
C LYS A 124 0.82 -18.99 20.19
N LEU A 125 0.98 -17.83 19.55
CA LEU A 125 1.92 -17.67 18.43
C LEU A 125 3.36 -17.91 18.89
N PHE A 126 3.72 -17.51 20.11
CA PHE A 126 5.06 -17.67 20.66
C PHE A 126 5.18 -18.77 21.74
N GLU A 127 4.08 -19.46 22.06
CA GLU A 127 4.07 -20.55 23.02
C GLU A 127 5.07 -21.65 22.62
N ASN A 128 5.96 -22.01 23.55
CA ASN A 128 7.06 -22.98 23.37
C ASN A 128 8.01 -22.67 22.20
N ALA A 129 8.01 -21.44 21.67
CA ALA A 129 8.92 -21.04 20.61
C ALA A 129 10.29 -20.67 21.19
N THR A 130 11.34 -21.38 20.79
CA THR A 130 12.73 -21.02 21.08
C THR A 130 13.23 -19.91 20.15
N ASP A 131 12.70 -19.85 18.93
CA ASP A 131 12.95 -18.81 17.94
C ASP A 131 11.63 -18.15 17.53
N ARG A 132 11.52 -16.85 17.85
CA ARG A 132 10.34 -16.04 17.52
C ARG A 132 10.20 -15.82 16.01
N CYS A 133 11.29 -15.76 15.26
CA CYS A 133 11.26 -15.61 13.81
C CYS A 133 10.76 -16.86 13.11
N GLN A 134 11.25 -18.02 13.53
CA GLN A 134 10.72 -19.30 13.05
C GLN A 134 9.22 -19.43 13.37
N ALA A 135 8.81 -19.06 14.58
CA ALA A 135 7.40 -19.09 14.97
C ALA A 135 6.52 -18.20 14.08
N ILE A 136 6.93 -16.95 13.79
CA ILE A 136 6.18 -16.07 12.88
C ILE A 136 6.12 -16.67 11.47
N LYS A 137 7.25 -17.10 10.92
CA LYS A 137 7.34 -17.62 9.54
C LYS A 137 6.49 -18.88 9.36
N GLU A 138 6.62 -19.85 10.23
CA GLU A 138 5.95 -21.14 10.10
C GLU A 138 4.48 -21.07 10.53
N ARG A 139 4.19 -20.44 11.68
CA ARG A 139 2.83 -20.47 12.24
C ARG A 139 1.85 -19.56 11.49
N LEU A 140 2.36 -18.57 10.76
CA LEU A 140 1.59 -17.73 9.83
C LEU A 140 1.82 -18.10 8.35
N ALA A 141 2.60 -19.16 8.09
CA ALA A 141 2.86 -19.73 6.78
C ALA A 141 3.44 -18.75 5.74
N PHE A 142 4.40 -17.91 6.11
CA PHE A 142 5.06 -17.01 5.16
C PHE A 142 5.72 -17.79 4.02
N PHE A 143 5.59 -17.29 2.78
CA PHE A 143 6.27 -17.88 1.62
C PHE A 143 7.77 -17.62 1.73
N ALA A 144 8.58 -18.67 1.66
CA ALA A 144 10.03 -18.57 1.78
C ALA A 144 10.72 -18.34 0.42
N GLU A 145 10.02 -18.60 -0.68
CA GLU A 145 10.52 -18.48 -2.06
C GLU A 145 9.43 -17.89 -2.97
N PRO A 146 9.79 -17.26 -4.11
CA PRO A 146 8.81 -16.76 -5.07
C PRO A 146 7.92 -17.90 -5.61
N LEU A 147 6.63 -17.65 -5.80
CA LEU A 147 5.68 -18.66 -6.30
C LEU A 147 5.76 -18.87 -7.83
N SER A 148 6.40 -17.96 -8.56
CA SER A 148 6.64 -18.03 -10.00
C SER A 148 7.83 -17.14 -10.42
N GLU A 149 8.42 -17.44 -11.58
CA GLU A 149 9.48 -16.60 -12.16
C GLU A 149 8.94 -15.21 -12.56
N GLU A 150 7.70 -15.15 -13.05
CA GLU A 150 7.01 -13.89 -13.36
C GLU A 150 6.95 -12.95 -12.14
N GLU A 151 6.69 -13.49 -10.94
CA GLU A 151 6.68 -12.71 -9.71
C GLU A 151 8.08 -12.34 -9.23
N LYS A 152 9.07 -13.21 -9.46
CA LYS A 152 10.48 -12.98 -9.11
C LYS A 152 11.07 -11.83 -9.93
N ASP A 153 10.73 -11.75 -11.21
CA ASP A 153 11.25 -10.76 -12.16
C ASP A 153 10.53 -9.41 -12.10
N PHE A 154 9.40 -9.33 -11.39
CA PHE A 154 8.66 -8.09 -11.18
C PHE A 154 8.45 -7.76 -9.70
N PRO A 155 9.52 -7.42 -8.94
CA PRO A 155 9.37 -7.15 -7.52
C PRO A 155 8.54 -5.91 -7.21
N LEU A 156 7.75 -5.98 -6.14
CA LEU A 156 6.90 -4.90 -5.65
C LEU A 156 7.50 -4.26 -4.40
N ALA A 157 7.08 -3.03 -4.12
CA ALA A 157 7.44 -2.30 -2.91
C ALA A 157 6.19 -1.83 -2.15
N TYR A 158 6.22 -1.98 -0.82
CA TYR A 158 5.13 -1.56 0.05
C TYR A 158 5.62 -0.58 1.11
N GLY A 159 4.90 0.53 1.29
CA GLY A 159 5.08 1.44 2.42
C GLY A 159 3.90 1.37 3.36
N MET A 160 4.15 1.21 4.65
CA MET A 160 3.14 1.09 5.68
C MET A 160 3.35 2.13 6.75
N LEU A 161 2.29 2.86 7.12
CA LEU A 161 2.27 3.69 8.32
C LEU A 161 1.35 3.03 9.35
N VAL A 162 1.91 2.61 10.47
CA VAL A 162 1.23 1.77 11.46
C VAL A 162 1.39 2.33 12.88
N TYR A 163 0.42 2.03 13.75
CA TYR A 163 0.48 2.51 15.13
C TYR A 163 -0.11 1.56 16.19
N ASP A 164 -0.82 0.49 15.80
CA ASP A 164 -1.53 -0.40 16.72
C ASP A 164 -1.84 -1.77 16.05
N ASN A 165 -2.30 -2.74 16.85
CA ASN A 165 -2.74 -4.09 16.46
C ASN A 165 -1.65 -4.92 15.74
N PRO A 166 -0.61 -5.36 16.46
CA PRO A 166 0.56 -6.03 15.86
C PRO A 166 0.19 -7.32 15.13
N LEU A 167 -0.75 -8.11 15.67
CA LEU A 167 -1.22 -9.33 15.00
C LEU A 167 -1.92 -9.06 13.68
N GLN A 168 -2.71 -7.99 13.56
CA GLN A 168 -3.36 -7.67 12.29
C GLN A 168 -2.32 -7.31 11.23
N ILE A 169 -1.23 -6.68 11.62
CA ILE A 169 -0.09 -6.37 10.74
C ILE A 169 0.65 -7.66 10.36
N TYR A 170 0.87 -8.59 11.30
CA TYR A 170 1.48 -9.89 10.98
C TYR A 170 0.63 -10.68 9.98
N PHE A 171 -0.69 -10.73 10.16
CA PHE A 171 -1.59 -11.37 9.19
C PHE A 171 -1.55 -10.64 7.84
N LEU A 172 -1.67 -9.30 7.82
CA LEU A 172 -1.56 -8.53 6.57
C LEU A 172 -0.26 -8.82 5.84
N LEU A 173 0.88 -8.77 6.53
CA LEU A 173 2.20 -9.08 5.96
C LEU A 173 2.24 -10.52 5.45
N SER A 174 1.78 -11.52 6.19
CA SER A 174 1.75 -12.92 5.71
C SER A 174 0.89 -13.12 4.44
N ALA A 175 -0.05 -12.22 4.17
CA ALA A 175 -0.89 -12.25 2.97
C ALA A 175 -0.25 -11.58 1.75
N ILE A 176 0.64 -10.58 1.96
CA ILE A 176 1.29 -9.82 0.89
C ILE A 176 2.79 -10.11 0.74
N TYR A 177 3.40 -10.81 1.70
CA TYR A 177 4.83 -11.05 1.75
C TYR A 177 5.26 -11.96 0.62
N GLN A 178 6.28 -11.53 -0.11
CA GLN A 178 7.06 -12.34 -1.02
C GLN A 178 8.55 -12.01 -0.83
N PRO A 179 9.45 -13.00 -0.88
CA PRO A 179 10.87 -12.80 -0.58
C PRO A 179 11.58 -11.87 -1.57
N GLN A 180 11.10 -11.77 -2.80
CA GLN A 180 11.64 -10.85 -3.80
C GLN A 180 11.13 -9.42 -3.64
N ASN A 181 10.06 -9.15 -2.90
CA ASN A 181 9.49 -7.81 -2.75
C ASN A 181 10.26 -6.99 -1.69
N ALA A 182 9.99 -5.69 -1.59
CA ALA A 182 10.57 -4.80 -0.56
C ALA A 182 9.49 -4.16 0.30
N TYR A 183 9.72 -4.07 1.61
CA TYR A 183 8.74 -3.53 2.57
C TYR A 183 9.38 -2.47 3.45
N CYS A 184 8.67 -1.38 3.68
CA CYS A 184 9.01 -0.37 4.66
C CYS A 184 7.83 -0.14 5.61
N ILE A 185 8.11 -0.21 6.91
CA ILE A 185 7.15 0.00 7.98
C ILE A 185 7.59 1.22 8.80
N ALA A 186 6.83 2.31 8.72
CA ALA A 186 6.97 3.47 9.58
C ALA A 186 6.06 3.31 10.81
N ILE A 187 6.66 3.27 11.99
CA ILE A 187 5.98 3.19 13.28
C ILE A 187 5.77 4.60 13.82
N ASP A 188 4.53 4.93 14.13
CA ASP A 188 4.19 6.16 14.84
C ASP A 188 4.76 6.17 16.26
N GLU A 189 5.50 7.20 16.64
CA GLU A 189 6.10 7.34 17.97
C GLU A 189 5.07 7.21 19.12
N LYS A 190 3.78 7.51 18.86
CA LYS A 190 2.71 7.40 19.86
C LYS A 190 2.35 5.96 20.24
N SER A 191 2.84 4.97 19.49
CA SER A 191 2.61 3.56 19.78
C SER A 191 3.21 3.12 21.10
N THR A 192 2.66 2.05 21.67
CA THR A 192 3.22 1.43 22.87
C THR A 192 4.58 0.80 22.58
N GLU A 193 5.44 0.70 23.59
CA GLU A 193 6.74 0.04 23.45
C GLU A 193 6.61 -1.44 23.06
N GLU A 194 5.58 -2.12 23.56
CA GLU A 194 5.28 -3.50 23.14
C GLU A 194 4.98 -3.59 21.63
N PHE A 195 4.19 -2.65 21.10
CA PHE A 195 3.91 -2.58 19.67
C PHE A 195 5.17 -2.30 18.85
N LYS A 196 6.01 -1.37 19.31
CA LYS A 196 7.28 -1.05 18.66
C LYS A 196 8.18 -2.28 18.57
N GLN A 197 8.34 -3.02 19.67
CA GLN A 197 9.12 -4.26 19.73
C GLN A 197 8.57 -5.36 18.80
N ASP A 198 7.24 -5.50 18.72
CA ASP A 198 6.62 -6.44 17.79
C ASP A 198 6.94 -6.07 16.32
N MET A 199 6.91 -4.79 15.98
CA MET A 199 7.24 -4.35 14.62
C MET A 199 8.73 -4.51 14.32
N GLU A 200 9.62 -4.15 15.25
CA GLU A 200 11.08 -4.33 15.11
C GLU A 200 11.47 -5.79 14.87
N LEU A 201 10.80 -6.74 15.55
CA LEU A 201 11.00 -8.17 15.33
C LEU A 201 10.80 -8.57 13.86
N LEU A 202 9.91 -7.91 13.11
CA LEU A 202 9.74 -8.20 11.68
C LEU A 202 10.99 -7.87 10.87
N SER A 203 11.68 -6.79 11.20
CA SER A 203 12.93 -6.41 10.53
C SER A 203 14.06 -7.41 10.84
N ASP A 204 14.08 -7.96 12.05
CA ASP A 204 15.04 -9.00 12.44
C ASP A 204 14.77 -10.32 11.71
N CYS A 205 13.49 -10.65 11.50
CA CYS A 205 13.09 -11.92 10.92
C CYS A 205 13.14 -11.96 9.39
N PHE A 206 12.94 -10.83 8.72
CA PHE A 206 12.78 -10.77 7.26
C PHE A 206 13.77 -9.78 6.64
N PRO A 207 14.70 -10.24 5.77
CA PRO A 207 15.78 -9.40 5.25
C PRO A 207 15.32 -8.27 4.32
N ASN A 208 14.10 -8.37 3.80
CA ASN A 208 13.48 -7.42 2.89
C ASN A 208 12.38 -6.56 3.55
N ILE A 209 12.24 -6.64 4.88
CA ILE A 209 11.41 -5.74 5.67
C ILE A 209 12.32 -4.77 6.42
N PHE A 210 12.08 -3.48 6.22
CA PHE A 210 12.72 -2.43 7.00
C PHE A 210 11.71 -1.72 7.89
N VAL A 211 12.12 -1.45 9.11
CA VAL A 211 11.29 -0.80 10.12
C VAL A 211 11.98 0.49 10.57
N MET A 212 11.21 1.57 10.66
CA MET A 212 11.68 2.86 11.16
C MET A 212 10.66 3.49 12.11
N HIS A 213 11.15 4.28 13.06
CA HIS A 213 10.31 5.12 13.91
C HIS A 213 10.14 6.49 13.26
N VAL A 214 8.92 7.02 13.27
CA VAL A 214 8.61 8.36 12.78
C VAL A 214 7.96 9.17 13.87
N SER A 215 8.19 10.49 13.85
CA SER A 215 7.57 11.41 14.82
C SER A 215 6.06 11.23 14.89
N LYS A 216 5.49 11.50 16.08
CA LYS A 216 4.07 11.40 16.37
C LYS A 216 3.18 11.83 15.20
N VAL A 217 2.29 10.94 14.76
CA VAL A 217 1.35 11.22 13.67
C VAL A 217 -0.01 11.65 14.23
N GLU A 218 -0.40 12.85 13.86
CA GLU A 218 -1.68 13.47 14.17
C GLU A 218 -2.54 13.46 12.91
N TRP A 219 -3.73 12.85 13.04
CA TRP A 219 -4.70 12.77 11.95
C TRP A 219 -5.00 14.17 11.40
N TYR A 220 -5.23 14.25 10.09
CA TYR A 220 -5.57 15.50 9.39
C TYR A 220 -4.41 16.52 9.27
N THR A 221 -3.19 16.18 9.70
CA THR A 221 -2.03 17.07 9.64
C THR A 221 -0.93 16.56 8.71
N TYR A 222 0.06 17.41 8.43
CA TYR A 222 1.24 17.05 7.64
C TYR A 222 2.09 15.91 8.21
N SER A 223 1.94 15.57 9.50
CA SER A 223 2.66 14.44 10.09
C SER A 223 2.35 13.10 9.39
N VAL A 224 1.15 12.94 8.82
CA VAL A 224 0.77 11.77 8.00
C VAL A 224 1.65 11.70 6.75
N VAL A 225 1.73 12.79 5.99
CA VAL A 225 2.59 12.89 4.80
C VAL A 225 4.04 12.62 5.15
N ARG A 226 4.53 13.19 6.25
CA ARG A 226 5.91 12.97 6.71
C ARG A 226 6.19 11.48 6.96
N GLY A 227 5.31 10.79 7.68
CA GLY A 227 5.48 9.37 7.97
C GLY A 227 5.48 8.51 6.71
N VAL A 228 4.52 8.75 5.80
CA VAL A 228 4.42 8.05 4.51
C VAL A 228 5.65 8.31 3.64
N TRP A 229 6.06 9.57 3.54
CA TRP A 229 7.19 10.01 2.71
C TRP A 229 8.52 9.43 3.19
N SER A 230 8.70 9.17 4.49
CA SER A 230 9.91 8.50 5.00
C SER A 230 10.11 7.13 4.36
N CYS A 231 9.05 6.34 4.19
CA CYS A 231 9.14 5.06 3.49
C CYS A 231 9.41 5.21 1.99
N VAL A 232 8.78 6.19 1.33
CA VAL A 232 9.04 6.50 -0.08
C VAL A 232 10.52 6.81 -0.31
N ARG A 233 11.10 7.66 0.55
CA ARG A 233 12.52 8.03 0.48
C ARG A 233 13.43 6.83 0.69
N TYR A 234 13.16 6.01 1.70
CA TYR A 234 13.94 4.80 1.98
C TYR A 234 13.92 3.85 0.78
N LEU A 235 12.72 3.52 0.28
CA LEU A 235 12.56 2.57 -0.83
C LEU A 235 13.22 3.07 -2.12
N ALA A 236 13.13 4.37 -2.42
CA ALA A 236 13.78 4.98 -3.58
C ALA A 236 15.32 4.79 -3.58
N GLN A 237 15.94 4.82 -2.40
CA GLN A 237 17.39 4.72 -2.22
C GLN A 237 17.92 3.29 -2.29
N LEU A 238 17.06 2.28 -2.22
CA LEU A 238 17.49 0.88 -2.27
C LEU A 238 18.08 0.54 -3.64
N ARG A 239 19.13 -0.29 -3.67
CA ARG A 239 19.58 -0.93 -4.93
C ARG A 239 18.60 -1.98 -5.44
N HIS A 240 17.71 -2.47 -4.57
CA HIS A 240 16.69 -3.46 -4.87
C HIS A 240 15.85 -3.09 -6.10
N PRO A 241 15.62 -3.95 -7.11
CA PRO A 241 15.05 -3.61 -8.42
C PRO A 241 13.51 -3.54 -8.46
N TRP A 242 12.87 -3.10 -7.38
CA TRP A 242 11.40 -3.04 -7.30
C TRP A 242 10.80 -2.12 -8.38
N LYS A 243 9.57 -2.40 -8.80
CA LYS A 243 8.92 -1.79 -9.99
C LYS A 243 7.79 -0.84 -9.63
N TYR A 244 6.97 -1.21 -8.65
CA TYR A 244 5.81 -0.42 -8.21
C TYR A 244 5.76 -0.32 -6.70
N TYR A 245 5.47 0.87 -6.21
CA TYR A 245 5.18 1.21 -4.84
C TYR A 245 3.66 1.24 -4.59
N GLN A 246 3.23 0.66 -3.47
CA GLN A 246 1.88 0.78 -2.95
C GLN A 246 1.89 1.16 -1.47
N TYR A 247 1.07 2.17 -1.12
CA TYR A 247 0.81 2.51 0.28
C TYR A 247 -0.28 1.62 0.89
N LEU A 248 -0.02 1.09 2.09
CA LEU A 248 -0.96 0.33 2.91
C LEU A 248 -1.09 0.92 4.32
N SER A 249 -2.25 0.73 4.93
CA SER A 249 -2.48 0.96 6.36
C SER A 249 -2.55 -0.36 7.12
N GLY A 250 -2.39 -0.34 8.45
CA GLY A 250 -2.48 -1.55 9.29
C GLY A 250 -3.86 -2.22 9.32
N VAL A 251 -4.86 -1.66 8.62
CA VAL A 251 -6.27 -2.09 8.64
C VAL A 251 -6.79 -2.47 7.25
N ASP A 252 -5.86 -2.63 6.31
CA ASP A 252 -6.08 -3.10 4.95
C ASP A 252 -6.01 -4.64 4.87
N LEU A 253 -6.53 -5.20 3.78
CA LEU A 253 -6.37 -6.60 3.42
C LEU A 253 -6.31 -6.75 1.89
N PRO A 254 -5.41 -7.57 1.33
CA PRO A 254 -5.36 -7.79 -0.11
C PRO A 254 -6.62 -8.51 -0.63
N LEU A 255 -7.10 -8.06 -1.78
CA LEU A 255 -8.15 -8.70 -2.59
C LEU A 255 -7.57 -9.36 -3.85
N LYS A 256 -6.30 -9.12 -4.14
CA LYS A 256 -5.50 -9.71 -5.21
C LYS A 256 -4.29 -10.44 -4.62
N THR A 257 -3.88 -11.51 -5.28
CA THR A 257 -2.62 -12.23 -5.03
C THR A 257 -1.44 -11.41 -5.57
N ASN A 258 -0.22 -11.77 -5.17
CA ASN A 258 0.97 -11.07 -5.66
C ASN A 258 1.12 -11.21 -7.19
N LEU A 259 0.93 -12.40 -7.76
CA LEU A 259 0.94 -12.61 -9.21
C LEU A 259 -0.15 -11.80 -9.95
N GLU A 260 -1.37 -11.74 -9.42
CA GLU A 260 -2.42 -10.88 -9.98
C GLU A 260 -2.00 -9.40 -9.94
N MET A 261 -1.42 -8.92 -8.84
CA MET A 261 -0.91 -7.55 -8.75
C MET A 261 0.23 -7.29 -9.74
N VAL A 262 1.18 -8.21 -9.87
CA VAL A 262 2.28 -8.15 -10.86
C VAL A 262 1.73 -7.97 -12.27
N ARG A 263 0.76 -8.79 -12.66
CA ARG A 263 0.13 -8.70 -13.99
C ARG A 263 -0.61 -7.39 -14.19
N ILE A 264 -1.34 -6.91 -13.18
CA ILE A 264 -1.98 -5.59 -13.23
C ILE A 264 -0.94 -4.49 -13.44
N PHE A 265 0.16 -4.50 -12.67
CA PHE A 265 1.17 -3.46 -12.75
C PHE A 265 1.96 -3.46 -14.06
N LYS A 266 2.20 -4.63 -14.66
CA LYS A 266 2.71 -4.73 -16.04
C LYS A 266 1.79 -3.99 -17.02
N GLN A 267 0.48 -4.06 -16.84
CA GLN A 267 -0.52 -3.40 -17.69
C GLN A 267 -0.63 -1.90 -17.42
N LEU A 268 -0.26 -1.44 -16.22
CA LEU A 268 -0.13 -0.01 -15.92
C LEU A 268 1.08 0.64 -16.60
N ASN A 269 2.10 -0.15 -16.97
CA ASN A 269 3.25 0.26 -17.78
C ASN A 269 3.90 1.59 -17.32
N GLY A 270 4.31 1.66 -16.06
CA GLY A 270 4.94 2.85 -15.47
C GLY A 270 3.97 3.96 -15.06
N THR A 271 2.69 3.86 -15.44
CA THR A 271 1.65 4.84 -15.10
C THR A 271 1.20 4.68 -13.64
N PRO A 272 1.03 5.77 -12.88
CA PRO A 272 0.48 5.70 -11.55
C PRO A 272 -1.05 5.65 -11.57
N ASN A 273 -1.65 5.03 -10.54
CA ASN A 273 -3.10 4.96 -10.40
C ASN A 273 -3.54 5.51 -9.03
N MET A 274 -4.43 6.50 -9.09
CA MET A 274 -5.05 7.17 -7.96
C MET A 274 -6.40 7.75 -8.39
N ASP A 275 -7.28 7.99 -7.43
CA ASP A 275 -8.48 8.81 -7.63
C ASP A 275 -8.10 10.28 -7.79
N ILE A 276 -8.97 11.05 -8.46
CA ILE A 276 -8.76 12.47 -8.65
C ILE A 276 -10.06 13.26 -8.47
N HIS A 277 -9.99 14.27 -7.61
CA HIS A 277 -11.10 15.13 -7.25
C HIS A 277 -10.63 16.58 -7.08
N PRO A 278 -11.54 17.57 -7.12
CA PRO A 278 -11.23 18.91 -6.64
C PRO A 278 -10.76 18.86 -5.18
N ILE A 279 -9.73 19.65 -4.87
CA ILE A 279 -9.38 19.91 -3.48
C ILE A 279 -10.57 20.59 -2.78
N PRO A 280 -11.05 20.05 -1.66
CA PRO A 280 -12.13 20.68 -0.91
C PRO A 280 -11.69 22.04 -0.36
N TRP A 281 -12.59 23.03 -0.41
CA TRP A 281 -12.30 24.41 0.00
C TRP A 281 -11.79 24.51 1.44
N ASP A 282 -12.31 23.68 2.35
CA ASP A 282 -11.88 23.58 3.74
C ASP A 282 -10.40 23.20 3.89
N ARG A 283 -9.80 22.50 2.92
CA ARG A 283 -8.39 22.06 2.98
C ARG A 283 -7.38 23.14 2.68
N ILE A 284 -7.81 24.18 1.97
CA ILE A 284 -6.95 25.25 1.45
C ILE A 284 -7.28 26.62 2.02
N GLN A 285 -8.19 26.73 3.00
CA GLN A 285 -8.64 28.03 3.51
C GLN A 285 -7.46 28.91 3.97
N ARG A 286 -6.48 28.31 4.66
CA ARG A 286 -5.29 29.02 5.17
C ARG A 286 -4.33 29.54 4.09
N VAL A 287 -4.38 28.95 2.90
CA VAL A 287 -3.45 29.24 1.79
C VAL A 287 -4.19 29.75 0.55
N ARG A 288 -5.46 30.14 0.70
CA ARG A 288 -6.34 30.52 -0.42
C ARG A 288 -5.73 31.62 -1.28
N ASP A 289 -5.19 32.65 -0.64
CA ASP A 289 -4.67 33.84 -1.31
C ASP A 289 -3.16 33.74 -1.59
N GLN A 290 -2.53 32.60 -1.27
CA GLN A 290 -1.12 32.35 -1.56
C GLN A 290 -0.96 31.79 -2.98
N GLN A 291 0.18 32.06 -3.61
CA GLN A 291 0.54 31.39 -4.86
C GLN A 291 0.91 29.92 -4.56
N HIS A 292 0.25 28.99 -5.23
CA HIS A 292 0.52 27.55 -5.06
C HIS A 292 1.65 27.13 -5.99
N PRO A 293 2.65 26.35 -5.52
CA PRO A 293 3.77 25.92 -6.37
C PRO A 293 3.32 24.98 -7.49
N ILE A 294 2.26 24.20 -7.25
CA ILE A 294 1.73 23.19 -8.16
C ILE A 294 0.19 23.27 -8.07
N PRO A 295 -0.56 23.21 -9.20
CA PRO A 295 -2.00 23.03 -9.16
C PRO A 295 -2.37 21.77 -8.38
N MET A 296 -3.17 21.92 -7.33
CA MET A 296 -3.48 20.84 -6.41
C MET A 296 -4.71 20.04 -6.81
N PHE A 297 -4.63 18.73 -6.59
CA PHE A 297 -5.74 17.80 -6.78
C PHE A 297 -5.91 16.93 -5.54
N LYS A 298 -7.16 16.60 -5.21
CA LYS A 298 -7.45 15.64 -4.16
C LYS A 298 -7.28 14.22 -4.70
N SER A 299 -6.65 13.36 -3.91
CA SER A 299 -6.60 11.90 -4.07
C SER A 299 -6.69 11.21 -2.71
N SER A 300 -6.86 9.89 -2.72
CA SER A 300 -6.63 9.00 -1.59
C SER A 300 -5.14 8.95 -1.28
N LEU A 301 -4.82 8.65 -0.02
CA LEU A 301 -3.46 8.34 0.38
C LEU A 301 -2.98 6.99 -0.20
N SER A 302 -3.89 6.09 -0.56
CA SER A 302 -3.51 4.88 -1.29
C SER A 302 -3.34 5.20 -2.77
N GLY A 303 -2.15 4.94 -3.28
CA GLY A 303 -1.81 5.10 -4.69
C GLY A 303 -0.86 4.01 -5.15
N LEU A 304 -0.87 3.76 -6.45
CA LEU A 304 0.04 2.86 -7.14
C LEU A 304 1.02 3.70 -7.94
N ILE A 305 2.31 3.59 -7.70
CA ILE A 305 3.30 4.53 -8.25
C ILE A 305 4.50 3.73 -8.74
N SER A 306 4.91 3.92 -9.99
CA SER A 306 6.11 3.25 -10.52
C SER A 306 7.37 3.77 -9.83
N ARG A 307 8.42 2.97 -9.84
CA ARG A 307 9.71 3.37 -9.29
C ARG A 307 10.28 4.61 -9.99
N GLU A 308 10.15 4.67 -11.30
CA GLU A 308 10.59 5.79 -12.11
C GLU A 308 9.85 7.07 -11.70
N SER A 309 8.54 7.00 -11.46
CA SER A 309 7.78 8.13 -10.91
C SER A 309 8.24 8.51 -9.51
N VAL A 310 8.49 7.52 -8.63
CA VAL A 310 9.02 7.77 -7.27
C VAL A 310 10.36 8.49 -7.32
N ASN A 311 11.31 8.01 -8.11
CA ASN A 311 12.62 8.63 -8.26
C ASN A 311 12.49 10.06 -8.81
N GLY A 312 11.67 10.28 -9.84
CA GLY A 312 11.39 11.61 -10.37
C GLY A 312 10.77 12.55 -9.33
N MET A 313 9.91 12.06 -8.44
CA MET A 313 9.39 12.87 -7.33
C MET A 313 10.48 13.22 -6.30
N ILE A 314 11.38 12.29 -5.99
CA ILE A 314 12.49 12.52 -5.03
C ILE A 314 13.49 13.55 -5.56
N GLU A 315 13.79 13.52 -6.86
CA GLU A 315 14.76 14.39 -7.52
C GLU A 315 14.19 15.79 -7.84
N SER A 316 12.86 15.92 -7.88
CA SER A 316 12.20 17.17 -8.28
C SER A 316 12.25 18.25 -7.18
N GLU A 317 12.91 19.35 -7.50
CA GLU A 317 12.92 20.56 -6.67
C GLU A 317 11.51 21.14 -6.45
N LEU A 318 10.65 21.07 -7.46
CA LEU A 318 9.27 21.55 -7.36
C LEU A 318 8.43 20.68 -6.41
N VAL A 319 8.65 19.36 -6.42
CA VAL A 319 8.04 18.44 -5.44
C VAL A 319 8.53 18.76 -4.02
N ARG A 320 9.82 19.05 -3.84
CA ARG A 320 10.36 19.48 -2.54
C ARG A 320 9.71 20.78 -2.04
N GLN A 321 9.55 21.77 -2.92
CA GLN A 321 8.86 23.03 -2.61
C GLN A 321 7.39 22.77 -2.24
N TYR A 322 6.71 21.90 -2.97
CA TYR A 322 5.34 21.52 -2.67
C TYR A 322 5.22 20.81 -1.31
N LEU A 323 6.13 19.90 -0.96
CA LEU A 323 6.14 19.26 0.36
C LEU A 323 6.31 20.26 1.51
N ILE A 324 7.07 21.34 1.30
CA ILE A 324 7.19 22.44 2.28
C ILE A 324 5.88 23.22 2.36
N PHE A 325 5.30 23.58 1.21
CA PHE A 325 4.01 24.27 1.13
C PHE A 325 2.88 23.46 1.81
N ALA A 326 2.83 22.15 1.57
CA ALA A 326 1.82 21.24 2.09
C ALA A 326 1.76 21.16 3.62
N GLN A 327 2.79 21.63 4.33
CA GLN A 327 2.78 21.75 5.80
C GLN A 327 1.69 22.69 6.33
N GLN A 328 1.24 23.62 5.49
CA GLN A 328 0.22 24.61 5.83
C GLN A 328 -1.21 24.12 5.53
N LEU A 329 -1.35 23.04 4.76
CA LEU A 329 -2.65 22.50 4.35
C LEU A 329 -3.31 21.70 5.47
N ASP A 330 -4.63 21.63 5.40
CA ASP A 330 -5.44 20.72 6.20
C ASP A 330 -5.58 19.39 5.44
N CYS A 331 -5.28 18.27 6.10
CA CYS A 331 -5.24 16.92 5.51
C CYS A 331 -4.41 16.82 4.20
N PRO A 332 -3.13 17.21 4.21
CA PRO A 332 -2.28 17.24 3.01
C PRO A 332 -2.03 15.87 2.38
N ASP A 333 -2.26 14.78 3.12
CA ASP A 333 -2.17 13.42 2.61
C ASP A 333 -3.19 13.16 1.50
N GLU A 334 -4.36 13.79 1.56
CA GLU A 334 -5.36 13.75 0.49
C GLU A 334 -5.01 14.66 -0.70
N ALA A 335 -3.90 15.39 -0.68
CA ALA A 335 -3.43 16.21 -1.78
C ALA A 335 -2.05 15.75 -2.29
N LEU A 336 -1.56 14.59 -1.84
CA LEU A 336 -0.17 14.19 -2.06
C LEU A 336 0.09 13.74 -3.50
N TRP A 337 -0.48 12.59 -3.89
CA TRP A 337 -0.11 11.90 -5.12
C TRP A 337 -0.62 12.61 -6.38
N ALA A 338 -1.92 12.93 -6.43
CA ALA A 338 -2.50 13.53 -7.63
C ALA A 338 -1.92 14.92 -7.93
N THR A 339 -1.50 15.68 -6.91
CA THR A 339 -0.80 16.94 -7.12
C THR A 339 0.59 16.71 -7.74
N MET A 340 1.37 15.77 -7.22
CA MET A 340 2.73 15.50 -7.72
C MET A 340 2.75 14.80 -9.08
N LEU A 341 1.71 14.02 -9.41
CA LEU A 341 1.69 13.16 -10.60
C LEU A 341 0.66 13.57 -11.66
N GLY A 342 -0.22 14.52 -11.33
CA GLY A 342 -1.28 15.03 -12.20
C GLY A 342 -0.91 16.29 -12.99
N ASN A 343 0.36 16.73 -12.95
CA ASN A 343 0.82 18.00 -13.54
C ASN A 343 1.99 17.82 -14.53
N PRO A 344 1.87 16.98 -15.57
CA PRO A 344 2.96 16.67 -16.52
C PRO A 344 3.52 17.89 -17.25
N GLN A 345 2.72 18.96 -17.38
CA GLN A 345 3.10 20.21 -18.04
C GLN A 345 4.17 21.03 -17.29
N ILE A 346 4.34 20.78 -15.98
CA ILE A 346 5.32 21.48 -15.13
C ILE A 346 6.24 20.52 -14.37
N LEU A 347 5.85 19.25 -14.21
CA LEU A 347 6.65 18.21 -13.59
C LEU A 347 7.03 17.18 -14.63
N ASN A 348 8.31 17.15 -15.01
CA ASN A 348 8.86 16.12 -15.87
C ASN A 348 9.14 14.84 -15.07
N ILE A 349 8.07 14.18 -14.62
CA ILE A 349 8.13 12.92 -13.87
C ILE A 349 7.61 11.79 -14.78
N PRO A 350 8.33 10.67 -14.92
CA PRO A 350 7.88 9.54 -15.74
C PRO A 350 6.50 9.04 -15.32
N GLY A 351 5.69 8.62 -16.29
CA GLY A 351 4.36 8.02 -16.06
C GLY A 351 3.26 9.01 -15.68
N THR A 352 3.55 10.31 -15.52
CA THR A 352 2.54 11.31 -15.14
C THR A 352 1.39 11.43 -16.16
N PHE A 353 0.24 11.92 -15.69
CA PHE A 353 -0.97 12.08 -16.49
C PHE A 353 -1.58 13.47 -16.30
N ASN A 354 -2.33 13.96 -17.28
CA ASN A 354 -2.97 15.27 -17.17
C ASN A 354 -4.15 15.24 -16.17
N GLY A 355 -3.92 15.67 -14.94
CA GLY A 355 -4.91 15.66 -13.87
C GLY A 355 -6.10 16.58 -14.14
N SER A 356 -5.89 17.73 -14.78
CA SER A 356 -6.98 18.64 -15.16
C SER A 356 -7.92 18.02 -16.19
N ALA A 357 -7.38 17.36 -17.21
CA ALA A 357 -8.15 16.64 -18.21
C ALA A 357 -8.91 15.47 -17.55
N MET A 358 -8.22 14.65 -16.76
CA MET A 358 -8.83 13.51 -16.05
C MET A 358 -9.98 13.97 -15.15
N HIS A 359 -9.78 15.03 -14.36
CA HIS A 359 -10.83 15.60 -13.52
C HIS A 359 -12.04 16.10 -14.35
N SER A 360 -11.80 16.75 -15.49
CA SER A 360 -12.86 17.28 -16.35
C SER A 360 -13.70 16.14 -16.95
N MET A 361 -13.05 15.06 -17.36
CA MET A 361 -13.69 13.85 -17.85
C MET A 361 -14.51 13.14 -16.77
N VAL A 362 -13.93 12.93 -15.58
CA VAL A 362 -14.64 12.37 -14.42
C VAL A 362 -15.88 13.22 -14.15
N LYS A 363 -15.76 14.56 -14.10
CA LYS A 363 -16.91 15.44 -13.89
C LYS A 363 -17.96 15.34 -15.00
N GLN A 364 -17.56 15.25 -16.26
CA GLN A 364 -18.49 15.13 -17.38
C GLN A 364 -19.30 13.83 -17.33
N GLN A 365 -18.66 12.74 -16.93
CA GLN A 365 -19.31 11.44 -16.84
C GLN A 365 -20.17 11.30 -15.58
N PHE A 366 -19.65 11.67 -14.41
CA PHE A 366 -20.39 11.56 -13.14
C PHE A 366 -21.41 12.69 -12.94
N GLY A 367 -21.18 13.87 -13.51
CA GLY A 367 -22.11 15.00 -13.44
C GLY A 367 -23.40 14.79 -14.25
N LYS A 368 -23.43 13.79 -15.13
CA LYS A 368 -24.60 13.38 -15.93
C LYS A 368 -25.40 12.23 -15.31
N LEU A 369 -24.93 11.62 -14.21
CA LEU A 369 -25.62 10.49 -13.59
C LEU A 369 -26.77 11.00 -12.69
N PRO A 370 -28.02 10.53 -12.89
CA PRO A 370 -29.14 10.94 -12.05
C PRO A 370 -28.92 10.62 -10.57
N LYS A 371 -29.46 11.46 -9.66
CA LYS A 371 -29.39 11.27 -8.19
C LYS A 371 -29.96 9.93 -7.70
N ARG A 372 -30.78 9.27 -8.53
CA ARG A 372 -31.23 7.88 -8.37
C ARG A 372 -30.81 7.11 -9.62
N CYS A 373 -29.70 6.39 -9.54
CA CYS A 373 -29.35 5.38 -10.54
C CYS A 373 -29.65 4.00 -9.96
N LYS A 374 -30.38 3.16 -10.68
CA LYS A 374 -30.22 1.71 -10.55
C LYS A 374 -29.04 1.31 -11.43
N MET A 375 -28.12 0.53 -10.87
CA MET A 375 -27.06 -0.08 -11.68
C MET A 375 -27.74 -0.95 -12.74
N ALA A 376 -27.36 -0.82 -14.03
CA ALA A 376 -27.86 -1.74 -15.04
C ALA A 376 -27.56 -3.19 -14.65
N ASP A 377 -28.39 -4.09 -15.17
CA ASP A 377 -28.26 -5.53 -15.00
C ASP A 377 -26.80 -5.96 -15.27
N LYS A 378 -26.22 -6.71 -14.33
CA LYS A 378 -24.83 -7.19 -14.40
C LYS A 378 -24.55 -7.91 -15.72
N ASN A 379 -25.58 -8.51 -16.33
CA ASN A 379 -25.51 -9.20 -17.61
C ASN A 379 -25.23 -8.27 -18.81
N SER A 380 -25.64 -7.00 -18.76
CA SER A 380 -25.44 -6.03 -19.86
C SER A 380 -24.00 -5.50 -19.97
N VAL A 381 -23.20 -5.65 -18.92
CA VAL A 381 -21.78 -5.24 -18.89
C VAL A 381 -20.85 -6.38 -19.33
N MET A 382 -21.38 -7.60 -19.47
CA MET A 382 -20.62 -8.81 -19.82
C MET A 382 -20.33 -8.93 -21.32
N GLU A 383 -20.96 -8.13 -22.20
CA GLU A 383 -20.90 -8.31 -23.66
C GLU A 383 -19.53 -8.01 -24.31
N ASN A 384 -18.56 -7.45 -23.58
CA ASN A 384 -17.22 -7.17 -24.12
C ASN A 384 -16.06 -7.70 -23.26
N LEU A 385 -16.33 -8.61 -22.33
CA LEU A 385 -15.27 -9.34 -21.65
C LEU A 385 -14.83 -10.50 -22.55
N THR A 386 -13.54 -10.53 -22.91
CA THR A 386 -12.92 -11.79 -23.28
C THR A 386 -13.18 -12.78 -22.13
N ALA A 387 -13.48 -14.04 -22.45
CA ALA A 387 -14.00 -15.05 -21.53
C ALA A 387 -13.06 -15.45 -20.35
N GLU A 388 -12.00 -14.67 -20.09
CA GLU A 388 -10.86 -15.04 -19.25
C GLU A 388 -10.77 -14.23 -17.94
N GLU A 389 -11.29 -12.99 -17.89
CA GLU A 389 -11.20 -12.14 -16.68
C GLU A 389 -12.41 -12.35 -15.72
N PRO A 390 -12.19 -12.49 -14.39
CA PRO A 390 -13.25 -12.86 -13.45
C PRO A 390 -14.22 -11.72 -13.08
N PHE A 391 -14.00 -10.49 -13.58
CA PHE A 391 -14.84 -9.33 -13.30
C PHE A 391 -14.78 -8.26 -14.41
N ALA A 392 -15.83 -7.44 -14.49
CA ALA A 392 -15.81 -6.21 -15.27
C ALA A 392 -15.10 -5.08 -14.50
N LEU A 393 -14.17 -4.39 -15.16
CA LEU A 393 -13.65 -3.12 -14.65
C LEU A 393 -14.84 -2.14 -14.58
N HIS A 394 -15.05 -1.50 -13.44
CA HIS A 394 -16.18 -0.57 -13.24
C HIS A 394 -15.77 0.66 -12.41
N THR A 395 -14.46 0.89 -12.32
CA THR A 395 -13.80 1.96 -11.57
C THR A 395 -12.52 2.31 -12.32
N TYR A 396 -12.09 3.57 -12.19
CA TYR A 396 -10.79 4.03 -12.70
C TYR A 396 -9.72 4.06 -11.61
N TYR A 397 -10.12 3.94 -10.34
CA TYR A 397 -9.24 3.91 -9.18
C TYR A 397 -9.23 2.49 -8.62
N ILE A 398 -8.08 1.82 -8.72
CA ILE A 398 -7.94 0.39 -8.40
C ILE A 398 -7.10 0.12 -7.13
N SER A 399 -6.40 1.12 -6.60
CA SER A 399 -5.47 0.90 -5.47
C SER A 399 -6.17 0.33 -4.24
N ARG A 400 -7.35 0.87 -3.89
CA ARG A 400 -8.07 0.52 -2.66
C ARG A 400 -9.57 0.72 -2.82
N TYR A 401 -10.34 -0.34 -2.53
CA TYR A 401 -11.79 -0.26 -2.42
C TYR A 401 -12.19 0.18 -1.01
N GLN A 402 -13.06 1.19 -0.92
CA GLN A 402 -13.55 1.73 0.33
C GLN A 402 -14.99 2.20 0.19
N ILE A 403 -15.84 1.87 1.17
CA ILE A 403 -17.22 2.36 1.23
C ILE A 403 -17.32 3.42 2.34
N TRP A 404 -17.80 4.59 1.99
CA TRP A 404 -18.15 5.66 2.93
C TRP A 404 -19.65 5.68 3.19
N VAL A 405 -20.10 6.27 4.30
CA VAL A 405 -21.53 6.40 4.63
C VAL A 405 -22.35 7.12 3.54
N TYR A 406 -21.68 7.94 2.73
CA TYR A 406 -22.26 8.71 1.65
C TYR A 406 -21.99 8.10 0.26
N THR A 407 -21.35 6.93 0.17
CA THR A 407 -21.16 6.25 -1.10
C THR A 407 -22.53 5.80 -1.65
N PRO A 408 -22.96 6.30 -2.82
CA PRO A 408 -24.28 5.98 -3.36
C PRO A 408 -24.40 4.50 -3.69
N ASN A 409 -25.60 3.93 -3.51
CA ASN A 409 -25.96 2.57 -3.95
C ASN A 409 -25.06 1.44 -3.43
N THR A 410 -24.28 1.68 -2.38
CA THR A 410 -23.47 0.66 -1.71
C THR A 410 -24.00 0.42 -0.31
N ARG A 411 -23.98 -0.84 0.12
CA ARG A 411 -24.37 -1.24 1.47
C ARG A 411 -23.14 -1.76 2.21
N CYS A 412 -22.91 -1.23 3.40
CA CYS A 412 -21.98 -1.82 4.36
C CYS A 412 -22.73 -2.87 5.17
N HIS A 413 -22.30 -4.13 5.12
CA HIS A 413 -22.93 -5.20 5.90
C HIS A 413 -22.25 -5.48 7.24
N GLY A 414 -21.05 -4.95 7.46
CA GLY A 414 -20.41 -4.84 8.77
C GLY A 414 -20.86 -3.61 9.55
N LYS A 415 -19.91 -2.71 9.87
CA LYS A 415 -20.15 -1.52 10.73
C LYS A 415 -19.39 -0.30 10.23
N PHE A 416 -20.03 0.86 10.19
CA PHE A 416 -19.33 2.12 9.93
C PHE A 416 -18.53 2.58 11.16
N THR A 417 -17.26 2.96 10.94
CA THR A 417 -16.40 3.60 11.94
C THR A 417 -15.61 4.74 11.29
N HIS A 418 -15.62 5.93 11.90
CA HIS A 418 -15.09 7.14 11.27
C HIS A 418 -15.59 7.32 9.83
N TRP A 419 -16.90 7.14 9.62
CA TRP A 419 -17.59 7.29 8.34
C TRP A 419 -17.24 6.28 7.24
N SER A 420 -16.28 5.37 7.47
CA SER A 420 -15.88 4.32 6.55
C SER A 420 -16.35 2.94 7.01
N CYS A 421 -16.76 2.08 6.08
CA CYS A 421 -17.21 0.73 6.35
C CYS A 421 -16.06 -0.14 6.88
N VAL A 422 -16.30 -0.79 8.01
CA VAL A 422 -15.55 -1.97 8.44
C VAL A 422 -16.32 -3.17 7.95
N TYR A 423 -15.75 -3.89 7.00
CA TYR A 423 -16.44 -4.95 6.26
C TYR A 423 -16.80 -6.15 7.16
N GLY A 424 -17.97 -6.74 6.90
CA GLY A 424 -18.48 -7.94 7.54
C GLY A 424 -18.65 -9.11 6.57
N ILE A 425 -19.25 -10.20 7.04
CA ILE A 425 -19.30 -11.48 6.30
C ILE A 425 -20.06 -11.34 4.97
N LEU A 426 -21.16 -10.59 4.96
CA LEU A 426 -21.96 -10.41 3.74
C LEU A 426 -21.29 -9.49 2.70
N ASP A 427 -20.21 -8.79 3.07
CA ASP A 427 -19.45 -7.97 2.12
C ASP A 427 -18.45 -8.82 1.30
N MET A 428 -18.13 -10.04 1.76
CA MET A 428 -17.06 -10.88 1.20
C MET A 428 -17.21 -11.19 -0.29
N THR A 429 -18.40 -11.60 -0.74
CA THR A 429 -18.65 -11.94 -2.16
C THR A 429 -18.39 -10.74 -3.05
N ASN A 430 -18.82 -9.56 -2.63
CA ASN A 430 -18.55 -8.33 -3.37
C ASN A 430 -17.05 -8.01 -3.36
N LEU A 431 -16.40 -8.10 -2.20
CA LEU A 431 -14.97 -7.83 -2.02
C LEU A 431 -14.08 -8.71 -2.89
N LEU A 432 -14.31 -10.02 -2.92
CA LEU A 432 -13.50 -10.96 -3.71
C LEU A 432 -13.69 -10.80 -5.23
N SER A 433 -14.78 -10.15 -5.66
CA SER A 433 -15.07 -9.85 -7.07
C SER A 433 -14.62 -8.45 -7.51
N ARG A 434 -14.07 -7.64 -6.61
CA ARG A 434 -13.66 -6.26 -6.91
C ARG A 434 -12.50 -6.22 -7.90
N PRO A 435 -12.44 -5.24 -8.82
CA PRO A 435 -11.24 -4.95 -9.59
C PRO A 435 -10.12 -4.31 -8.75
N GLU A 436 -10.42 -3.77 -7.57
CA GLU A 436 -9.40 -3.18 -6.70
C GLU A 436 -8.43 -4.23 -6.11
N LEU A 437 -7.27 -3.74 -5.69
CA LEU A 437 -6.18 -4.55 -5.14
C LEU A 437 -6.35 -4.81 -3.64
N ILE A 438 -6.86 -3.83 -2.90
CA ILE A 438 -6.93 -3.81 -1.44
C ILE A 438 -8.35 -3.45 -0.99
N GLY A 439 -8.84 -4.11 0.06
CA GLY A 439 -10.06 -3.71 0.75
C GLY A 439 -9.73 -2.84 1.97
N HIS A 440 -10.42 -1.72 2.12
CA HIS A 440 -10.34 -0.84 3.27
C HIS A 440 -11.74 -0.56 3.86
N LYS A 441 -12.05 -0.94 5.10
CA LYS A 441 -11.14 -1.45 6.14
C LYS A 441 -11.69 -2.66 6.89
N PHE A 442 -10.79 -3.28 7.64
CA PHE A 442 -11.06 -4.41 8.52
C PHE A 442 -10.52 -4.12 9.91
N TYR A 443 -11.27 -4.49 10.95
CA TYR A 443 -10.78 -4.55 12.32
C TYR A 443 -11.07 -5.93 12.88
N LEU A 444 -10.08 -6.57 13.50
CA LEU A 444 -10.25 -7.92 14.05
C LEU A 444 -11.26 -8.02 15.21
N ASN A 445 -11.82 -6.89 15.68
CA ASN A 445 -12.89 -6.84 16.67
C ASN A 445 -14.31 -6.68 16.06
N ILE A 446 -14.43 -6.49 14.74
CA ILE A 446 -15.70 -6.35 14.01
C ILE A 446 -15.79 -7.45 12.97
N GLU A 447 -16.72 -8.40 13.19
CA GLU A 447 -16.95 -9.58 12.32
C GLU A 447 -15.65 -10.20 11.76
N PRO A 448 -14.67 -10.58 12.61
CA PRO A 448 -13.35 -11.02 12.17
C PRO A 448 -13.36 -12.26 11.27
N ALA A 449 -14.45 -13.04 11.27
CA ALA A 449 -14.62 -14.13 10.32
C ALA A 449 -14.52 -13.65 8.85
N ALA A 450 -14.99 -12.43 8.55
CA ALA A 450 -14.87 -11.86 7.21
C ALA A 450 -13.40 -11.63 6.80
N TYR A 451 -12.59 -11.11 7.72
CA TYR A 451 -11.16 -10.91 7.50
C TYR A 451 -10.45 -12.25 7.22
N PHE A 452 -10.62 -13.24 8.11
CA PHE A 452 -9.93 -14.51 7.98
C PHE A 452 -10.39 -15.33 6.77
N CYS A 453 -11.66 -15.20 6.37
CA CYS A 453 -12.12 -15.84 5.15
C CYS A 453 -11.54 -15.23 3.88
N ILE A 454 -11.48 -13.89 3.78
CA ILE A 454 -10.87 -13.23 2.61
C ILE A 454 -9.36 -13.52 2.59
N TYR A 455 -8.71 -13.44 3.76
CA TYR A 455 -7.32 -13.81 3.96
C TYR A 455 -7.03 -15.23 3.46
N GLU A 456 -7.78 -16.24 3.93
CA GLU A 456 -7.63 -17.62 3.49
C GLU A 456 -7.88 -17.76 1.98
N THR A 457 -8.96 -17.16 1.48
CA THR A 457 -9.34 -17.27 0.07
C THR A 457 -8.27 -16.72 -0.86
N VAL A 458 -7.73 -15.53 -0.58
CA VAL A 458 -6.69 -14.92 -1.43
C VAL A 458 -5.39 -15.69 -1.34
N ARG A 459 -5.00 -16.17 -0.16
CA ARG A 459 -3.76 -16.95 0.01
C ARG A 459 -3.83 -18.31 -0.67
N GLN A 460 -4.96 -19.02 -0.57
CA GLN A 460 -5.18 -20.27 -1.30
C GLN A 460 -5.23 -20.04 -2.81
N ARG A 461 -5.85 -18.93 -3.27
CA ARG A 461 -5.89 -18.57 -4.70
C ARG A 461 -4.49 -18.35 -5.28
N ALA A 462 -3.52 -17.86 -4.50
CA ALA A 462 -2.13 -17.70 -4.95
C ALA A 462 -1.44 -19.04 -5.30
N LEU A 463 -1.95 -20.15 -4.77
CA LEU A 463 -1.44 -21.51 -5.00
C LEU A 463 -2.28 -22.29 -6.01
N ASP A 464 -3.40 -21.73 -6.49
CA ASP A 464 -4.26 -22.32 -7.51
C ASP A 464 -3.80 -21.90 -8.91
N MET A 465 -3.06 -22.79 -9.57
CA MET A 465 -2.50 -22.56 -10.90
C MET A 465 -3.56 -22.32 -11.98
N GLU A 466 -4.74 -22.92 -11.87
CA GLU A 466 -5.80 -22.69 -12.85
C GLU A 466 -6.36 -21.27 -12.72
N SER A 467 -6.64 -20.84 -11.49
CA SER A 467 -7.07 -19.46 -11.23
C SER A 467 -6.00 -18.46 -11.63
N GLN A 468 -4.73 -18.73 -11.30
CA GLN A 468 -3.62 -17.87 -11.71
C GLN A 468 -3.50 -17.81 -13.23
N ARG A 469 -3.55 -18.92 -13.98
CA ARG A 469 -3.41 -18.90 -15.45
C ARG A 469 -4.53 -18.12 -16.15
N ARG A 470 -5.75 -18.13 -15.61
CA ARG A 470 -6.89 -17.40 -16.18
C ARG A 470 -6.77 -15.88 -16.07
N PHE A 471 -6.19 -15.38 -14.98
CA PHE A 471 -6.09 -13.94 -14.76
C PHE A 471 -4.93 -13.32 -15.56
N ARG A 472 -5.20 -12.53 -16.59
CA ARG A 472 -4.16 -11.87 -17.41
C ARG A 472 -3.92 -10.41 -17.03
N GLY A 473 -4.92 -9.76 -16.43
CA GLY A 473 -4.91 -8.35 -16.07
C GLY A 473 -5.07 -7.41 -17.26
N GLU A 474 -5.32 -7.90 -18.48
CA GLU A 474 -5.30 -7.09 -19.70
C GLU A 474 -6.31 -5.93 -19.68
N VAL A 475 -7.45 -6.13 -18.99
CA VAL A 475 -8.48 -5.10 -18.83
C VAL A 475 -7.95 -3.84 -18.14
N TYR A 476 -6.92 -3.94 -17.31
CA TYR A 476 -6.33 -2.80 -16.60
C TYR A 476 -5.51 -1.88 -17.52
N SER A 477 -5.06 -2.36 -18.69
CA SER A 477 -4.43 -1.51 -19.72
C SER A 477 -5.38 -0.45 -20.28
N GLN A 478 -6.68 -0.62 -20.05
CA GLN A 478 -7.73 0.26 -20.52
C GLN A 478 -8.09 1.36 -19.53
N LEU A 479 -7.44 1.41 -18.36
CA LEU A 479 -7.63 2.49 -17.40
C LEU A 479 -7.32 3.86 -18.05
N PRO A 480 -8.13 4.88 -17.79
CA PRO A 480 -7.99 6.18 -18.44
C PRO A 480 -6.63 6.81 -18.17
N GLN A 481 -6.06 6.68 -16.97
CA GLN A 481 -4.72 7.20 -16.69
C GLN A 481 -3.65 6.53 -17.57
N VAL A 482 -3.75 5.21 -17.82
CA VAL A 482 -2.82 4.45 -18.67
C VAL A 482 -2.92 4.94 -20.11
N LYS A 483 -4.14 5.10 -20.63
CA LYS A 483 -4.38 5.62 -21.97
C LYS A 483 -3.90 7.06 -22.13
N MET A 484 -4.12 7.91 -21.12
CA MET A 484 -3.63 9.29 -21.10
C MET A 484 -2.10 9.36 -21.10
N ALA A 485 -1.43 8.53 -20.29
CA ALA A 485 0.03 8.46 -20.27
C ALA A 485 0.62 7.99 -21.62
N GLN A 486 -0.13 7.17 -22.37
CA GLN A 486 0.20 6.75 -23.73
C GLN A 486 -0.19 7.77 -24.82
N SER A 487 -0.59 8.98 -24.45
CA SER A 487 -1.05 10.04 -25.38
C SER A 487 -2.25 9.62 -26.25
N ALA A 488 -3.11 8.74 -25.75
CA ALA A 488 -4.33 8.37 -26.45
C ALA A 488 -5.28 9.58 -26.57
N PRO A 489 -5.98 9.76 -27.70
CA PRO A 489 -7.03 10.75 -27.86
C PRO A 489 -8.12 10.66 -26.78
N GLU A 490 -8.69 11.79 -26.37
CA GLU A 490 -9.72 11.85 -25.31
C GLU A 490 -10.95 10.97 -25.62
N GLN A 491 -11.30 10.84 -26.90
CA GLN A 491 -12.39 9.98 -27.40
C GLN A 491 -12.17 8.48 -27.15
N ASP A 492 -10.92 8.04 -26.97
CA ASP A 492 -10.56 6.64 -26.73
C ASP A 492 -10.53 6.28 -25.23
N LEU A 493 -10.68 7.29 -24.37
CA LEU A 493 -10.71 7.12 -22.92
C LEU A 493 -12.07 6.60 -22.48
N LYS A 494 -12.19 5.27 -22.43
CA LYS A 494 -13.35 4.60 -21.89
C LYS A 494 -13.26 4.56 -20.38
N PHE A 495 -14.28 5.08 -19.72
CA PHE A 495 -14.54 4.64 -18.36
C PHE A 495 -15.51 3.48 -18.44
N PHE A 496 -15.06 2.34 -17.96
CA PHE A 496 -15.94 1.23 -17.74
C PHE A 496 -16.81 1.60 -16.55
N PHE A 497 -18.04 2.03 -16.82
CA PHE A 497 -19.08 2.11 -15.81
C PHE A 497 -20.27 1.33 -16.34
N THR A 498 -20.89 0.57 -15.45
CA THR A 498 -22.22 0.00 -15.67
C THR A 498 -23.13 1.12 -16.22
N PRO A 499 -23.81 0.93 -17.36
CA PRO A 499 -24.80 1.90 -17.82
C PRO A 499 -25.80 2.17 -16.68
N CYS A 500 -26.16 3.43 -16.42
CA CYS A 500 -27.35 3.69 -15.61
C CYS A 500 -28.56 3.41 -16.49
N GLN A 501 -29.43 2.48 -16.10
CA GLN A 501 -30.78 2.46 -16.63
C GLN A 501 -31.59 3.54 -15.91
N MET A 502 -32.29 4.38 -16.68
CA MET A 502 -33.24 5.34 -16.11
C MET A 502 -34.37 4.54 -15.45
N ASP A 503 -34.74 4.90 -14.22
CA ASP A 503 -36.05 4.51 -13.69
C ASP A 503 -37.08 5.35 -14.44
N ASP A 504 -37.76 4.75 -15.42
CA ASP A 504 -38.99 5.31 -16.00
C ASP A 504 -40.11 5.15 -14.96
N ASN A 505 -40.13 5.98 -13.93
CA ASN A 505 -41.28 6.18 -13.03
C ASN A 505 -41.25 7.54 -12.33
#